data_AF-A0A7Y0SE65-F1
#
_entry.id   AF-A0A7Y0SE65-F1
#
_cell.length_a   1.000
_cell.length_b   1.000
_cell.length_c   1.000
_cell.angle_alpha   90.00
_cell.angle_beta   90.00
_cell.angle_gamma   90.00
#
_symmetry.space_group_name_H-M   'P 1'
#
loop_
_entity.id
_entity.type
_entity.pdbx_description
1 polymer ?
#
loop_
_entity_poly.entity_id
_entity_poly.type
_entity_poly.pdbx_seq_one_letter_code
_entity_poly.pdbx_strand_id
1 'polypeptide(L)'
;GGAQQAIVLATQGTYDSGLYDAALAECGITALRPDADGRARLMQGIYDGVKQGDMDLAARCFGEVLAPLLQRHGDVPVIMGCTEIPLALPQSP
;
A
#
# COMPACT_ATOMS: atom_id res chain seq x y z
N GLY A 1 22.87 6.22 2.85
CA GLY A 1 22.26 5.96 1.54
C GLY A 1 20.76 6.02 1.71
N GLY A 2 20.04 6.74 0.86
CA GLY A 2 18.58 6.79 0.91
C GLY A 2 17.95 5.58 0.22
N ALA A 3 16.67 5.32 0.49
CA ALA A 3 15.90 4.33 -0.26
C ALA A 3 15.81 4.73 -1.74
N GLN A 4 15.90 3.77 -2.65
CA GLN A 4 15.76 4.00 -4.10
C GLN A 4 14.36 3.65 -4.63
N GLN A 5 13.60 2.90 -3.84
CA GLN A 5 12.25 2.44 -4.17
C GLN A 5 11.40 2.45 -2.89
N ALA A 6 10.09 2.62 -3.05
CA ALA A 6 9.13 2.52 -1.95
C ALA A 6 7.82 1.91 -2.44
N ILE A 7 7.24 0.99 -1.67
CA ILE A 7 5.90 0.45 -1.91
C ILE A 7 4.88 1.48 -1.47
N VAL A 8 3.86 1.75 -2.29
CA VAL A 8 2.78 2.70 -1.97
C VAL A 8 1.44 1.96 -1.92
N LEU A 9 0.89 1.83 -0.71
CA LEU A 9 -0.46 1.32 -0.47
C LEU A 9 -1.38 2.52 -0.19
N ALA A 10 -2.32 2.80 -1.09
CA ALA A 10 -3.20 3.96 -1.00
C ALA A 10 -4.56 3.71 -1.68
N THR A 11 -5.48 4.68 -1.63
CA THR A 11 -6.78 4.57 -2.30
C THR A 11 -6.67 4.65 -3.82
N GLN A 12 -7.71 4.20 -4.54
CA GLN A 12 -7.76 4.28 -6.01
C GLN A 12 -7.58 5.73 -6.50
N GLY A 13 -8.24 6.70 -5.87
CA GLY A 13 -8.10 8.12 -6.23
C GLY A 13 -6.66 8.64 -6.08
N THR A 14 -5.90 8.13 -5.10
CA THR A 14 -4.48 8.47 -4.95
C THR A 14 -3.66 7.94 -6.13
N TYR A 15 -3.91 6.69 -6.56
CA TYR A 15 -3.24 6.13 -7.73
C TYR A 15 -3.59 6.86 -9.02
N ASP A 16 -4.85 7.26 -9.20
CA ASP A 16 -5.30 7.95 -10.40
C ASP A 16 -4.73 9.36 -10.49
N SER A 17 -4.51 10.03 -9.36
CA SER A 17 -3.88 11.35 -9.31
C SER A 17 -2.36 11.33 -9.56
N GLY A 18 -1.71 10.16 -9.38
CA GLY A 18 -0.25 10.04 -9.45
C GLY A 18 0.51 10.83 -8.38
N LEU A 19 -0.17 11.25 -7.29
CA LEU A 19 0.39 12.12 -6.26
C LEU A 19 1.72 11.61 -5.69
N TYR A 20 1.77 10.32 -5.29
CA TYR A 20 2.99 9.72 -4.75
C TYR A 20 4.03 9.44 -5.82
N ASP A 21 3.62 9.03 -7.03
CA ASP A 21 4.56 8.78 -8.13
C ASP A 21 5.35 10.07 -8.44
N ALA A 22 4.67 11.21 -8.51
CA ALA A 22 5.32 12.51 -8.75
C ALA A 22 6.24 12.92 -7.60
N ALA A 23 5.75 12.90 -6.36
CA ALA A 23 6.53 13.33 -5.19
C ALA A 23 7.76 12.45 -4.94
N LEU A 24 7.64 11.13 -5.14
CA LEU A 24 8.78 10.22 -4.98
C LEU A 24 9.80 10.37 -6.11
N ALA A 25 9.33 10.60 -7.35
CA ALA A 25 10.22 10.84 -8.48
C ALA A 25 11.08 12.10 -8.30
N GLU A 26 10.53 13.17 -7.72
CA GLU A 26 11.29 14.39 -7.36
C GLU A 26 12.43 14.11 -6.36
N CYS A 27 12.27 13.07 -5.54
CA CYS A 27 13.30 12.58 -4.61
C CYS A 27 14.22 11.50 -5.21
N GLY A 28 14.04 11.13 -6.48
CA GLY A 28 14.78 10.03 -7.11
C GLY A 28 14.37 8.63 -6.61
N ILE A 29 13.16 8.51 -6.05
CA ILE A 29 12.61 7.25 -5.52
C ILE A 29 11.57 6.70 -6.49
N THR A 30 11.68 5.41 -6.82
CA THR A 30 10.67 4.74 -7.66
C THR A 30 9.49 4.26 -6.81
N ALA A 31 8.28 4.69 -7.16
CA ALA A 31 7.06 4.20 -6.55
C ALA A 31 6.71 2.79 -7.08
N LEU A 32 6.59 1.83 -6.17
CA LEU A 32 6.16 0.47 -6.44
C LEU A 32 4.70 0.33 -6.02
N ARG A 33 3.82 -0.01 -6.95
CA ARG A 33 2.37 -0.04 -6.75
C ARG A 33 1.83 -1.46 -6.94
N PRO A 34 0.75 -1.84 -6.24
CA PRO A 34 -0.02 -3.01 -6.63
C PRO A 34 -0.54 -2.86 -8.07
N ASP A 35 -0.73 -3.98 -8.75
CA ASP A 35 -1.40 -4.01 -10.05
C ASP A 35 -2.91 -3.74 -9.91
N ALA A 36 -3.67 -3.90 -11.00
CA ALA A 36 -5.11 -3.63 -10.96
C ALA A 36 -5.86 -4.51 -9.94
N ASP A 37 -5.55 -5.81 -9.90
CA ASP A 37 -6.21 -6.75 -8.98
C ASP A 37 -5.79 -6.49 -7.53
N GLY A 38 -4.50 -6.22 -7.29
CA GLY A 38 -4.00 -5.83 -5.98
C GLY A 38 -4.62 -4.52 -5.48
N ARG A 39 -4.83 -3.53 -6.36
CA ARG A 39 -5.53 -2.28 -5.98
C ARG A 39 -6.99 -2.51 -5.64
N ALA A 40 -7.69 -3.35 -6.41
CA ALA A 40 -9.07 -3.72 -6.10
C ALA A 40 -9.16 -4.44 -4.75
N ARG A 41 -8.24 -5.36 -4.48
CA ARG A 41 -8.16 -6.06 -3.19
C ARG A 41 -7.85 -5.13 -2.03
N LEU A 42 -6.98 -4.14 -2.25
CA LEU A 42 -6.70 -3.09 -1.26
C LEU A 42 -7.95 -2.25 -0.97
N MET A 43 -8.77 -1.93 -1.99
CA MET A 43 -10.02 -1.19 -1.78
C MET A 43 -11.02 -1.99 -0.95
N GLN A 44 -11.12 -3.30 -1.21
CA GLN A 44 -11.95 -4.19 -0.40
C GLN A 44 -11.52 -4.17 1.08
N GLY A 45 -10.22 -4.26 1.36
CA GLY A 45 -9.74 -4.19 2.75
C GLY A 45 -10.04 -2.85 3.44
N ILE A 46 -9.98 -1.74 2.70
CA ILE A 46 -10.30 -0.40 3.23
C ILE A 46 -11.80 -0.24 3.48
N TYR A 47 -12.62 -0.47 2.47
CA TYR A 47 -14.05 -0.15 2.51
C TYR A 47 -14.89 -1.23 3.15
N ASP A 48 -14.67 -2.50 2.81
CA ASP A 48 -15.46 -3.61 3.34
C ASP A 48 -14.86 -4.18 4.61
N GLY A 49 -13.55 -3.97 4.83
CA GLY A 49 -12.85 -4.34 6.06
C GLY A 49 -12.93 -3.23 7.10
N VAL A 50 -11.95 -2.33 7.10
CA VAL A 50 -11.73 -1.35 8.19
C VAL A 50 -12.94 -0.45 8.42
N LYS A 51 -13.53 0.12 7.37
CA LYS A 51 -14.67 1.05 7.51
C LYS A 51 -15.94 0.36 8.04
N GLN A 52 -16.07 -0.95 7.87
CA GLN A 52 -17.20 -1.75 8.38
C GLN A 52 -16.87 -2.48 9.69
N GLY A 53 -15.64 -2.36 10.19
CA GLY A 53 -15.18 -3.00 11.42
C GLY A 53 -14.72 -4.45 11.28
N ASP A 54 -14.63 -4.98 10.05
CA ASP A 54 -14.08 -6.32 9.80
C ASP A 54 -12.56 -6.25 9.62
N MET A 55 -11.85 -6.29 10.75
CA MET A 55 -10.39 -6.17 10.78
C MET A 55 -9.67 -7.42 10.25
N ASP A 56 -10.29 -8.61 10.36
CA ASP A 56 -9.73 -9.85 9.84
C ASP A 56 -9.75 -9.85 8.31
N LEU A 57 -10.84 -9.38 7.70
CA LEU A 57 -10.91 -9.15 6.26
C LEU A 57 -9.87 -8.13 5.82
N ALA A 58 -9.76 -6.99 6.52
CA ALA A 58 -8.79 -5.95 6.19
C ALA A 58 -7.35 -6.48 6.22
N ALA A 59 -6.95 -7.15 7.31
CA ALA A 59 -5.61 -7.70 7.46
C ALA A 59 -5.27 -8.71 6.36
N ARG A 60 -6.22 -9.59 6.01
CA ARG A 60 -6.06 -10.54 4.91
C ARG A 60 -5.89 -9.83 3.56
N CYS A 61 -6.76 -8.88 3.24
CA CYS A 61 -6.68 -8.12 1.99
C CYS A 61 -5.32 -7.41 1.87
N PHE A 62 -4.88 -6.72 2.92
CA PHE A 62 -3.64 -5.95 2.91
C PHE A 62 -2.41 -6.86 2.85
N GLY A 63 -2.42 -7.98 3.57
CA GLY A 63 -1.36 -8.99 3.52
C GLY A 63 -1.23 -9.64 2.14
N GLU A 64 -2.34 -10.00 1.50
CA GLU A 64 -2.37 -10.55 0.14
C GLU A 64 -1.83 -9.58 -0.91
N VAL A 65 -1.90 -8.27 -0.66
CA VAL A 65 -1.33 -7.23 -1.53
C VAL A 65 0.15 -6.97 -1.21
N LEU A 66 0.50 -6.87 0.06
CA LEU A 66 1.85 -6.48 0.48
C LEU A 66 2.87 -7.61 0.31
N ALA A 67 2.50 -8.85 0.63
CA ALA A 67 3.44 -9.97 0.61
C ALA A 67 4.07 -10.22 -0.78
N PRO A 68 3.31 -10.24 -1.90
CA PRO A 68 3.91 -10.40 -3.22
C PRO A 68 4.83 -9.23 -3.63
N LEU A 69 4.52 -8.01 -3.19
CA LEU A 69 5.36 -6.83 -3.47
C LEU A 69 6.70 -6.94 -2.74
N LEU A 70 6.69 -7.31 -1.46
CA LEU A 70 7.91 -7.55 -0.68
C LEU A 70 8.71 -8.74 -1.22
N GLN A 71 8.04 -9.81 -1.64
CA GLN A 71 8.73 -10.95 -2.28
C GLN A 71 9.43 -10.57 -3.58
N ARG A 72 8.82 -9.67 -4.37
CA ARG A 72 9.36 -9.23 -5.65
C ARG A 72 10.47 -8.19 -5.54
N HIS A 73 10.36 -7.27 -4.57
CA HIS A 73 11.22 -6.09 -4.48
C HIS A 73 12.17 -6.10 -3.28
N GLY A 74 12.02 -7.06 -2.38
CA GLY A 74 12.77 -7.13 -1.14
C GLY A 74 12.20 -6.21 -0.07
N ASP A 75 12.96 -6.04 1.01
CA ASP A 75 12.60 -5.18 2.13
C ASP A 75 12.82 -3.70 1.78
N VAL A 76 11.81 -3.10 1.15
CA VAL A 76 11.77 -1.70 0.77
C VAL A 76 10.76 -0.96 1.65
N PRO A 77 10.95 0.35 1.92
CA PRO A 77 10.00 1.13 2.70
C PRO A 77 8.57 1.03 2.17
N VAL A 78 7.61 0.92 3.08
CA VAL A 78 6.17 0.85 2.76
C VAL A 78 5.50 2.14 3.22
N ILE A 79 4.94 2.88 2.26
CA ILE A 79 4.13 4.07 2.49
C ILE A 79 2.67 3.64 2.55
N MET A 80 2.05 3.85 3.71
CA MET A 80 0.63 3.60 3.95
C MET A 80 -0.15 4.91 3.81
N GLY A 81 -0.51 5.27 2.58
CA GLY A 81 -1.14 6.55 2.21
C GLY A 81 -2.64 6.65 2.54
N CYS A 82 -3.17 5.77 3.38
CA CYS A 82 -4.55 5.77 3.86
C CYS A 82 -4.54 5.40 5.33
N THR A 83 -5.31 6.12 6.16
CA THR A 83 -5.36 5.91 7.62
C THR A 83 -5.85 4.52 8.03
N GLU A 84 -6.64 3.86 7.18
CA GLU A 84 -7.20 2.53 7.38
C GLU A 84 -6.15 1.42 7.28
N ILE A 85 -5.16 1.57 6.39
CA ILE A 85 -4.14 0.55 6.14
C ILE A 85 -3.30 0.23 7.39
N PRO A 86 -2.73 1.20 8.13
CA PRO A 86 -1.96 0.93 9.34
C PRO A 86 -2.81 0.43 10.52
N LEU A 87 -4.15 0.46 10.46
CA LEU A 87 -4.99 -0.11 11.50
C LEU A 87 -5.06 -1.64 11.42
N ALA A 88 -4.93 -2.20 10.22
CA ALA A 88 -5.04 -3.65 9.99
C ALA A 88 -3.72 -4.31 9.56
N LEU A 89 -2.70 -3.53 9.19
CA LEU A 89 -1.32 -4.01 9.10
C LEU A 89 -0.59 -3.64 10.39
N PRO A 90 -0.04 -4.62 11.15
CA PRO A 90 0.79 -4.30 12.30
C PRO A 90 1.97 -3.45 11.85
N GLN A 91 2.24 -2.37 12.59
CA GLN A 91 3.45 -1.58 12.39
C GLN A 91 4.64 -2.48 12.76
N SER A 92 5.52 -2.75 11.79
CA SER A 92 6.83 -3.33 12.12
C SER A 92 7.56 -2.34 13.04
N PRO A 93 8.19 -2.81 14.13
CA PRO A 93 8.95 -1.96 15.05
C PRO A 93 10.15 -1.29 14.38
#